data_AF-A0A165QRK4-F1
#
_entry.id   AF-A0A165QRK4-F1
#
_cell.length_a   1.000
_cell.length_b   1.000
_cell.length_c   1.000
_cell.angle_alpha   90.00
_cell.angle_beta   90.00
_cell.angle_gamma   90.00
#
_symmetry.space_group_name_H-M   'P 1'
#
loop_
_entity.id
_entity.type
_entity.pdbx_description
1 polymer ?
#
loop_
_entity_poly.entity_id
_entity_poly.type
_entity_poly.pdbx_seq_one_letter_code
_entity_poly.pdbx_strand_id
1 'polypeptide(L)'
;MPSKTKSKSRRNAAERPADQVEPGTVPEDEQWRLINESGVLGQMHEIPRPEAQDEAENSVDMPLFDAFLLFVPFTFFYVLMDILIHQQYGQHPTFKDLLSRLSNAAPILALFVYFSNTRKSKWWMQALLFAAGVGCGCRLVFHLNISSWTIVMQQAPPLATVWVYTILQLRLHYAVASLAVVYAWLWQAGLKLII
;
A
#
# COMPACT_ATOMS: atom_id res chain seq x y z
N MET A 1 -83.98 -7.84 26.29
CA MET A 1 -83.62 -9.27 26.21
C MET A 1 -83.00 -9.55 24.84
N PRO A 2 -82.12 -10.55 24.64
CA PRO A 2 -81.16 -11.12 25.61
C PRO A 2 -79.76 -11.49 25.01
N SER A 3 -78.73 -11.58 25.88
CA SER A 3 -77.74 -12.71 26.01
C SER A 3 -76.83 -13.12 24.82
N LYS A 4 -75.56 -13.54 24.93
CA LYS A 4 -74.73 -14.21 25.97
C LYS A 4 -73.29 -13.58 26.02
N THR A 5 -72.39 -13.65 27.03
CA THR A 5 -72.07 -14.63 28.11
C THR A 5 -71.15 -15.79 27.60
N LYS A 6 -70.00 -16.22 28.18
CA LYS A 6 -69.36 -16.06 29.50
C LYS A 6 -67.82 -16.32 29.43
N SER A 7 -67.01 -15.56 30.18
CA SER A 7 -65.92 -16.03 31.09
C SER A 7 -64.77 -16.96 30.64
N LYS A 8 -63.52 -16.53 30.90
CA LYS A 8 -62.39 -17.23 31.59
C LYS A 8 -61.15 -16.32 31.56
N SER A 9 -60.22 -16.28 32.53
CA SER A 9 -60.13 -16.92 33.86
C SER A 9 -59.29 -16.04 34.79
N ARG A 10 -59.57 -16.05 36.10
CA ARG A 10 -58.61 -15.58 37.12
C ARG A 10 -57.39 -16.52 37.18
N ARG A 11 -56.21 -15.95 37.49
CA ARG A 11 -54.94 -16.53 38.03
C ARG A 11 -53.77 -15.74 37.39
N ASN A 12 -52.82 -15.15 38.11
CA ASN A 12 -52.64 -14.97 39.56
C ASN A 12 -52.07 -13.57 39.82
N ALA A 13 -52.55 -12.88 40.85
CA ALA A 13 -51.68 -11.94 41.56
C ALA A 13 -50.71 -12.80 42.38
N ALA A 14 -49.46 -12.88 41.94
CA ALA A 14 -48.40 -13.56 42.66
C ALA A 14 -47.62 -12.52 43.47
N GLU A 15 -48.15 -12.15 44.64
CA GLU A 15 -47.30 -11.62 45.70
C GLU A 15 -46.28 -12.69 46.09
N ARG A 16 -44.99 -12.38 45.94
CA ARG A 16 -43.89 -12.60 46.92
C ARG A 16 -42.51 -12.56 46.24
N PRO A 17 -41.44 -12.21 46.97
CA PRO A 17 -41.38 -11.44 48.22
C PRO A 17 -40.61 -10.13 48.05
N ALA A 18 -40.80 -9.20 48.98
CA ALA A 18 -39.85 -8.09 49.16
C ALA A 18 -38.66 -8.58 49.99
N ASP A 19 -37.75 -9.33 49.36
CA ASP A 19 -36.40 -9.60 49.88
C ASP A 19 -35.48 -10.09 48.74
N GLN A 20 -34.17 -9.87 48.86
CA GLN A 20 -33.14 -10.07 47.81
C GLN A 20 -33.15 -9.07 46.63
N VAL A 21 -33.12 -7.77 46.94
CA VAL A 21 -32.33 -6.83 46.12
C VAL A 21 -30.92 -6.81 46.72
N GLU A 22 -29.93 -7.33 45.99
CA GLU A 22 -28.53 -7.27 46.42
C GLU A 22 -28.10 -5.79 46.57
N PRO A 23 -27.48 -5.38 47.69
CA PRO A 23 -27.13 -3.99 47.94
C PRO A 23 -26.00 -3.54 47.01
N GLY A 24 -26.36 -2.98 45.86
CA GLY A 24 -25.44 -2.52 44.82
C GLY A 24 -25.90 -2.82 43.40
N THR A 25 -26.88 -3.72 43.20
CA THR A 25 -27.46 -3.97 41.87
C THR A 25 -28.75 -3.19 41.68
N VAL A 26 -28.73 -2.23 40.76
CA VAL A 26 -29.94 -1.53 40.29
C VAL A 26 -30.89 -2.58 39.68
N PRO A 27 -32.20 -2.60 39.99
CA PRO A 27 -33.17 -3.50 39.37
C PRO A 27 -33.15 -3.39 37.83
N GLU A 28 -33.29 -4.49 37.10
CA GLU A 28 -33.14 -4.47 35.62
C GLU A 28 -34.12 -3.50 34.93
N ASP A 29 -35.33 -3.35 35.46
CA ASP A 29 -36.33 -2.37 34.98
C ASP A 29 -35.88 -0.92 35.19
N GLU A 30 -35.21 -0.61 36.30
CA GLU A 30 -34.57 0.69 36.50
C GLU A 30 -33.32 0.87 35.63
N GLN A 31 -32.55 -0.19 35.36
CA GLN A 31 -31.42 -0.13 34.41
C GLN A 31 -31.90 0.26 33.00
N TRP A 32 -32.95 -0.40 32.48
CA TRP A 32 -33.52 -0.05 31.17
C TRP A 32 -34.06 1.39 31.12
N ARG A 33 -34.63 1.88 32.22
CA ARG A 33 -35.06 3.28 32.35
C ARG A 33 -33.87 4.24 32.31
N LEU A 34 -32.82 3.97 33.09
CA LEU A 34 -31.60 4.79 33.15
C LEU A 34 -30.83 4.80 31.82
N ILE A 35 -30.78 3.69 31.10
CA ILE A 35 -30.13 3.61 29.77
C ILE A 35 -30.88 4.50 28.75
N ASN A 36 -32.21 4.53 28.80
CA ASN A 36 -33.04 5.40 27.95
C ASN A 36 -32.98 6.88 28.39
N GLU A 37 -32.99 7.17 29.69
CA GLU A 37 -32.90 8.55 30.23
C GLU A 37 -31.50 9.17 30.03
N SER A 38 -30.43 8.38 30.12
CA SER A 38 -29.04 8.86 29.98
C SER A 38 -28.58 9.04 28.53
N GLY A 39 -29.29 8.48 27.54
CA GLY A 39 -28.91 8.56 26.13
C GLY A 39 -27.60 7.84 25.77
N VAL A 40 -27.05 7.02 26.66
CA VAL A 40 -25.75 6.33 26.49
C VAL A 40 -25.68 5.49 25.21
N LEU A 41 -26.79 4.85 24.81
CA LEU A 41 -26.84 4.09 23.55
C LEU A 41 -26.70 4.98 22.30
N GLY A 42 -27.14 6.25 22.38
CA GLY A 42 -26.91 7.24 21.32
C GLY A 42 -25.44 7.64 21.22
N GLN A 43 -24.79 7.84 22.37
CA GLN A 43 -23.35 8.16 22.44
C GLN A 43 -22.46 7.02 21.92
N MET A 44 -22.88 5.75 22.06
CA MET A 44 -22.14 4.61 21.48
C MET A 44 -22.19 4.55 19.95
N HIS A 45 -23.17 5.18 19.30
CA HIS A 45 -23.19 5.32 17.84
C HIS A 45 -22.19 6.37 17.32
N GLU A 46 -21.69 7.22 18.22
CA GLU A 46 -20.73 8.29 17.95
C GLU A 46 -19.30 7.92 18.39
N ILE A 47 -19.05 6.65 18.74
CA ILE A 47 -17.69 6.09 18.68
C ILE A 47 -17.26 6.20 17.20
N PRO A 48 -16.21 6.98 16.87
CA PRO A 48 -15.66 6.93 15.53
C PRO A 48 -15.24 5.48 15.32
N ARG A 49 -15.89 4.78 14.37
CA ARG A 49 -15.38 3.51 13.87
C ARG A 49 -13.90 3.77 13.59
N PRO A 50 -12.96 3.05 14.22
CA PRO A 50 -11.56 3.17 13.84
C PRO A 50 -11.52 2.85 12.36
N GLU A 51 -11.23 3.86 11.54
CA GLU A 51 -11.00 3.59 10.13
C GLU A 51 -9.76 2.71 10.12
N ALA A 52 -9.84 1.56 9.43
CA ALA A 52 -8.73 0.59 9.35
C ALA A 52 -7.59 1.11 8.44
N GLN A 53 -7.30 2.41 8.55
CA GLN A 53 -6.32 3.22 7.85
C GLN A 53 -5.39 3.92 8.87
N ASP A 54 -5.83 4.13 10.11
CA ASP A 54 -5.10 4.94 11.11
C ASP A 54 -4.11 4.13 11.97
N GLU A 55 -4.01 2.81 11.82
CA GLU A 55 -2.91 2.04 12.44
C GLU A 55 -1.53 2.36 11.83
N ALA A 56 -1.49 3.10 10.72
CA ALA A 56 -0.26 3.69 10.19
C ALA A 56 0.14 5.00 10.90
N GLU A 57 -0.78 5.69 11.60
CA GLU A 57 -0.56 7.05 12.11
C GLU A 57 0.32 7.10 13.36
N ASN A 58 0.46 5.98 14.08
CA ASN A 58 1.43 5.84 15.19
C ASN A 58 2.82 5.35 14.74
N SER A 59 3.07 5.23 13.42
CA SER A 59 4.44 5.07 12.94
C SER A 59 5.18 6.39 13.17
N VAL A 60 6.32 6.33 13.86
CA VAL A 60 7.12 7.53 14.14
C VAL A 60 7.47 8.18 12.80
N ASP A 61 7.02 9.42 12.60
CA ASP A 61 7.08 10.15 11.33
C ASP A 61 8.54 10.42 10.91
N MET A 62 9.16 9.38 10.37
CA MET A 62 10.56 9.28 10.00
C MET A 62 10.63 9.00 8.50
N PRO A 63 10.59 10.04 7.65
CA PRO A 63 10.75 9.89 6.20
C PRO A 63 12.02 9.13 5.77
N LEU A 64 13.03 9.10 6.64
CA LEU A 64 14.26 8.31 6.50
C LEU A 64 14.04 6.81 6.73
N PHE A 65 13.20 6.42 7.70
CA PHE A 65 12.86 5.02 7.96
C PHE A 65 12.02 4.44 6.81
N ASP A 66 11.00 5.16 6.35
CA ASP A 66 10.21 4.77 5.17
C ASP A 66 11.06 4.66 3.90
N ALA A 67 11.97 5.63 3.69
CA ALA A 67 12.92 5.58 2.59
C ALA A 67 13.87 4.38 2.72
N PHE A 68 14.29 4.01 3.93
CA PHE A 68 15.13 2.85 4.20
C PHE A 68 14.40 1.52 3.97
N LEU A 69 13.16 1.38 4.47
CA LEU A 69 12.30 0.22 4.24
C LEU A 69 12.11 -0.06 2.75
N LEU A 70 12.03 1.00 1.93
CA LEU A 70 11.94 0.89 0.49
C LEU A 70 13.32 0.69 -0.18
N PHE A 71 14.38 1.31 0.33
CA PHE A 71 15.74 1.20 -0.21
C PHE A 71 16.29 -0.24 -0.16
N VAL A 72 16.04 -0.99 0.92
CA VAL A 72 16.50 -2.38 1.07
C VAL A 72 16.03 -3.30 -0.07
N PRO A 73 14.71 -3.46 -0.36
CA PRO A 73 14.25 -4.29 -1.46
C PRO A 73 14.66 -3.76 -2.85
N PHE A 74 14.75 -2.45 -3.06
CA PHE A 74 15.27 -1.91 -4.33
C PHE A 74 16.77 -2.16 -4.53
N THR A 75 17.55 -2.19 -3.46
CA THR A 75 18.97 -2.56 -3.49
C THR A 75 19.14 -4.04 -3.85
N PHE A 76 18.31 -4.92 -3.27
CA PHE A 76 18.25 -6.33 -3.66
C PHE A 76 17.81 -6.50 -5.12
N PHE A 77 16.77 -5.78 -5.56
CA PHE A 77 16.30 -5.80 -6.94
C PHE A 77 17.38 -5.36 -7.94
N TYR A 78 18.15 -4.32 -7.63
CA TYR A 78 19.28 -3.88 -8.46
C TYR A 78 20.33 -4.99 -8.62
N VAL A 79 20.73 -5.63 -7.52
CA VAL A 79 21.69 -6.76 -7.56
C VAL A 79 21.12 -7.95 -8.33
N LEU A 80 19.84 -8.25 -8.17
CA LEU A 80 19.15 -9.30 -8.92
C LEU A 80 19.14 -9.00 -10.43
N MET A 81 18.83 -7.77 -10.84
CA MET A 81 18.87 -7.36 -12.25
C MET A 81 20.29 -7.45 -12.83
N ASP A 82 21.32 -7.01 -12.10
CA ASP A 82 22.72 -7.14 -12.53
C ASP A 82 23.07 -8.62 -12.75
N ILE A 83 22.77 -9.51 -11.80
CA ILE A 83 23.02 -10.96 -11.95
C ILE A 83 22.27 -11.56 -13.15
N LEU A 84 20.96 -11.29 -13.29
CA LEU A 84 20.16 -11.86 -14.37
C LEU A 84 20.65 -11.44 -15.75
N ILE A 85 21.01 -10.16 -15.93
CA ILE A 85 21.50 -9.66 -17.22
C ILE A 85 22.86 -10.27 -17.56
N HIS A 86 23.76 -10.48 -16.59
CA HIS A 86 25.03 -11.16 -16.90
C HIS A 86 24.83 -12.64 -17.23
N GLN A 87 23.91 -13.33 -16.52
CA GLN A 87 23.55 -14.72 -16.84
C GLN A 87 22.95 -14.87 -18.24
N GLN A 88 22.10 -13.93 -18.70
CA GLN A 88 21.53 -13.94 -20.06
C GLN A 88 22.59 -13.93 -21.18
N TYR A 89 23.78 -13.40 -20.90
CA TYR A 89 24.91 -13.34 -21.84
C TYR A 89 26.06 -14.30 -21.47
N GLY A 90 25.82 -15.26 -20.56
CA GLY A 90 26.82 -16.25 -20.15
C GLY A 90 28.03 -15.70 -19.39
N GLN A 91 27.91 -14.51 -18.79
CA GLN A 91 28.94 -13.92 -17.95
C GLN A 91 28.64 -14.18 -16.47
N HIS A 92 29.67 -14.54 -15.70
CA HIS A 92 29.58 -14.71 -14.25
C HIS A 92 30.35 -13.58 -13.55
N PRO A 93 29.69 -12.49 -13.11
CA PRO A 93 30.36 -11.37 -12.49
C PRO A 93 30.90 -11.77 -11.10
N THR A 94 32.11 -11.35 -10.77
CA THR A 94 32.76 -11.70 -9.50
C THR A 94 32.10 -10.92 -8.36
N PHE A 95 32.01 -11.47 -7.15
CA PHE A 95 31.50 -10.74 -5.96
C PHE A 95 32.11 -9.34 -5.77
N LYS A 96 33.38 -9.13 -6.14
CA LYS A 96 34.04 -7.81 -6.12
C LYS A 96 33.48 -6.84 -7.17
N ASP A 97 33.12 -7.34 -8.35
CA ASP A 97 32.51 -6.57 -9.44
C ASP A 97 31.09 -6.14 -9.07
N LEU A 98 30.29 -7.06 -8.48
CA LEU A 98 28.96 -6.70 -7.95
C LEU A 98 29.08 -5.64 -6.86
N LEU A 99 29.99 -5.83 -5.89
CA LEU A 99 30.13 -4.90 -4.77
C LEU A 99 30.62 -3.51 -5.19
N SER A 100 31.51 -3.42 -6.19
CA SER A 100 31.99 -2.14 -6.73
C SER A 100 30.94 -1.41 -7.57
N ARG A 101 30.09 -2.14 -8.31
CA ARG A 101 28.92 -1.56 -8.98
C ARG A 101 27.86 -1.10 -7.99
N LEU A 102 27.59 -1.93 -6.98
CA LEU A 102 26.64 -1.64 -5.92
C LEU A 102 27.06 -0.42 -5.10
N SER A 103 28.33 -0.29 -4.72
CA SER A 103 28.81 0.87 -3.95
C SER A 103 28.73 2.18 -4.74
N ASN A 104 28.80 2.13 -6.07
CA ASN A 104 28.59 3.28 -6.95
C ASN A 104 27.10 3.59 -7.17
N ALA A 105 26.25 2.57 -7.34
CA ALA A 105 24.81 2.73 -7.57
C ALA A 105 24.01 3.05 -6.30
N ALA A 106 24.38 2.49 -5.15
CA ALA A 106 23.70 2.64 -3.87
C ALA A 106 23.49 4.11 -3.42
N PRO A 107 24.48 5.02 -3.44
CA PRO A 107 24.25 6.41 -3.04
C PRO A 107 23.28 7.15 -3.98
N ILE A 108 23.34 6.86 -5.28
CA ILE A 108 22.42 7.44 -6.28
C ILE A 108 21.00 6.92 -6.05
N LEU A 109 20.85 5.61 -5.84
CA LEU A 109 19.58 4.96 -5.54
C LEU A 109 19.00 5.46 -4.21
N ALA A 110 19.81 5.57 -3.15
CA ALA A 110 19.39 6.08 -1.85
C ALA A 110 18.88 7.52 -1.92
N LEU A 111 19.62 8.41 -2.62
CA LEU A 111 19.21 9.79 -2.84
C LEU A 111 17.90 9.88 -3.63
N PHE A 112 17.76 9.08 -4.69
CA PHE A 112 16.56 9.01 -5.52
C PHE A 112 15.35 8.51 -4.72
N VAL A 113 15.51 7.39 -3.99
CA VAL A 113 14.49 6.81 -3.11
C VAL A 113 14.03 7.83 -2.08
N TYR A 114 14.96 8.45 -1.34
CA TYR A 114 14.66 9.43 -0.30
C TYR A 114 13.94 10.67 -0.87
N PHE A 115 14.50 11.29 -1.91
CA PHE A 115 13.95 12.52 -2.50
C PHE A 115 12.52 12.35 -3.02
N SER A 116 12.24 11.21 -3.67
CA SER A 116 10.90 10.86 -4.14
C SER A 116 9.98 10.49 -2.96
N ASN A 117 10.46 9.72 -1.97
CA ASN A 117 9.65 9.31 -0.81
C ASN A 117 9.14 10.51 0.00
N THR A 118 9.98 11.53 0.25
CA THR A 118 9.59 12.76 0.98
C THR A 118 8.61 13.66 0.20
N ARG A 119 8.39 13.43 -1.10
CA ARG A 119 7.68 14.41 -1.98
C ARG A 119 6.54 13.81 -2.82
N LYS A 120 6.16 12.54 -2.61
CA LYS A 120 5.14 11.78 -3.38
C LYS A 120 3.85 12.55 -3.69
N SER A 121 3.36 13.30 -2.70
CA SER A 121 2.07 14.03 -2.75
C SER A 121 2.08 15.21 -3.75
N LYS A 122 3.25 15.76 -4.10
CA LYS A 122 3.32 16.93 -4.98
C LYS A 122 3.11 16.54 -6.44
N TRP A 123 2.19 17.22 -7.13
CA TRP A 123 1.84 16.96 -8.53
C TRP A 123 3.05 17.00 -9.48
N TRP A 124 4.02 17.89 -9.24
CA TRP A 124 5.25 17.97 -10.04
C TRP A 124 6.17 16.75 -9.84
N MET A 125 6.13 16.10 -8.67
CA MET A 125 6.87 14.87 -8.43
C MET A 125 6.26 13.72 -9.22
N GLN A 126 4.92 13.62 -9.25
CA GLN A 126 4.21 12.65 -10.08
C GLN A 126 4.52 12.86 -11.58
N ALA A 127 4.55 14.12 -12.05
CA ALA A 127 4.95 14.44 -13.42
C ALA A 127 6.42 14.08 -13.73
N LEU A 128 7.34 14.36 -12.80
CA LEU A 128 8.76 13.99 -12.94
C LEU A 128 8.95 12.47 -12.98
N LEU A 129 8.32 11.74 -12.06
CA LEU A 129 8.38 10.28 -12.02
C LEU A 129 7.71 9.65 -13.25
N PHE A 130 6.66 10.28 -13.82
CA PHE A 130 6.05 9.84 -15.07
C PHE A 130 7.00 10.03 -16.25
N ALA A 131 7.62 11.20 -16.39
CA ALA A 131 8.62 11.46 -17.43
C ALA A 131 9.85 10.55 -17.29
N ALA A 132 10.32 10.32 -16.07
CA ALA A 132 11.41 9.40 -15.76
C ALA A 132 11.03 7.94 -16.10
N GLY A 133 9.80 7.51 -15.79
CA GLY A 133 9.31 6.17 -16.08
C GLY A 133 9.17 5.91 -17.57
N VAL A 134 8.58 6.83 -18.33
CA VAL A 134 8.53 6.73 -19.80
C VAL A 134 9.94 6.76 -20.40
N GLY A 135 10.80 7.68 -19.96
CA GLY A 135 12.17 7.82 -20.46
C GLY A 135 13.03 6.58 -20.18
N CYS A 136 13.00 6.05 -18.96
CA CYS A 136 13.74 4.83 -18.59
C CYS A 136 13.17 3.60 -19.30
N GLY A 137 11.85 3.46 -19.41
CA GLY A 137 11.20 2.36 -20.13
C GLY A 137 11.59 2.32 -21.62
N CYS A 138 11.40 3.42 -22.34
CA CYS A 138 11.78 3.50 -23.76
C CYS A 138 13.28 3.30 -23.96
N ARG A 139 14.13 3.90 -23.11
CA ARG A 139 15.60 3.75 -23.20
C ARG A 139 16.05 2.31 -22.90
N LEU A 140 15.45 1.64 -21.92
CA LEU A 140 15.74 0.25 -21.60
C LEU A 140 15.41 -0.67 -22.77
N VAL A 141 14.20 -0.55 -23.34
CA VAL A 141 13.77 -1.29 -24.54
C VAL A 141 14.72 -1.05 -25.72
N PHE A 142 15.10 0.21 -25.97
CA PHE A 142 16.04 0.57 -27.03
C PHE A 142 17.40 -0.14 -26.86
N HIS A 143 17.95 -0.13 -25.63
CA HIS A 143 19.22 -0.80 -25.37
C HIS A 143 19.12 -2.32 -25.51
N LEU A 144 18.08 -2.94 -24.99
CA LEU A 144 17.86 -4.39 -25.07
C LEU A 144 17.72 -4.91 -26.52
N ASN A 145 17.18 -4.10 -27.43
CA ASN A 145 16.97 -4.51 -28.83
C ASN A 145 18.16 -4.17 -29.75
N ILE A 146 18.75 -2.97 -29.63
CA ILE A 146 19.70 -2.43 -30.62
C ILE A 146 21.15 -2.38 -30.11
N SER A 147 21.38 -2.28 -28.81
CA SER A 147 22.74 -2.00 -28.29
C SER A 147 23.61 -3.24 -28.16
N SER A 148 24.93 -3.03 -28.16
CA SER A 148 25.88 -4.11 -27.87
C SER A 148 25.74 -4.62 -26.44
N TRP A 149 26.03 -5.91 -26.25
CA TRP A 149 25.92 -6.63 -24.98
C TRP A 149 26.61 -5.90 -23.81
N THR A 150 27.77 -5.26 -24.04
CA THR A 150 28.51 -4.51 -23.02
C THR A 150 27.73 -3.28 -22.52
N ILE A 151 27.01 -2.58 -23.40
CA ILE A 151 26.17 -1.42 -23.02
C ILE A 151 24.96 -1.90 -22.22
N VAL A 152 24.35 -3.01 -22.65
CA VAL A 152 23.21 -3.62 -21.94
C VAL A 152 23.60 -4.01 -20.52
N MET A 153 24.70 -4.75 -20.34
CA MET A 153 25.19 -5.15 -19.00
C MET A 153 25.45 -3.98 -18.04
N GLN A 154 25.91 -2.83 -18.56
CA GLN A 154 26.23 -1.68 -17.72
C GLN A 154 25.02 -0.78 -17.42
N GLN A 155 24.10 -0.62 -18.39
CA GLN A 155 23.01 0.37 -18.28
C GLN A 155 21.64 -0.23 -17.98
N ALA A 156 21.38 -1.48 -18.36
CA ALA A 156 20.07 -2.09 -18.13
C ALA A 156 19.74 -2.34 -16.64
N PRO A 157 20.67 -2.79 -15.76
CA PRO A 157 20.34 -2.98 -14.34
C PRO A 157 19.86 -1.70 -13.61
N PRO A 158 20.55 -0.53 -13.70
CA PRO A 158 20.05 0.69 -13.08
C PRO A 158 18.80 1.24 -13.78
N LEU A 159 18.70 1.16 -15.12
CA LEU A 159 17.50 1.61 -15.85
C LEU A 159 16.25 0.80 -15.47
N ALA A 160 16.37 -0.52 -15.37
CA ALA A 160 15.28 -1.39 -14.91
C ALA A 160 14.87 -1.08 -13.46
N THR A 161 15.84 -0.88 -12.57
CA THR A 161 15.60 -0.52 -11.17
C THR A 161 14.83 0.80 -11.05
N VAL A 162 15.27 1.86 -11.76
CA VAL A 162 14.60 3.16 -11.77
C VAL A 162 13.23 3.07 -12.42
N TRP A 163 13.07 2.32 -13.52
CA TRP A 163 11.78 2.17 -14.18
C TRP A 163 10.74 1.47 -13.29
N VAL A 164 11.09 0.33 -12.69
CA VAL A 164 10.22 -0.38 -11.74
C VAL A 164 9.91 0.48 -10.52
N TYR A 165 10.89 1.24 -10.00
CA TYR A 165 10.66 2.23 -8.95
C TYR A 165 9.61 3.28 -9.33
N THR A 166 9.74 3.88 -10.53
CA THR A 166 8.79 4.91 -10.98
C THR A 166 7.37 4.35 -11.13
N ILE A 167 7.21 3.13 -11.64
CA ILE A 167 5.90 2.46 -11.74
C ILE A 167 5.28 2.27 -10.35
N LEU A 168 6.07 1.87 -9.35
CA LEU A 168 5.59 1.63 -7.98
C LEU A 168 5.28 2.91 -7.17
N GLN A 169 5.87 4.06 -7.50
CA GLN A 169 5.54 5.36 -6.86
C GLN A 169 4.47 6.17 -7.60
N LEU A 170 4.15 5.83 -8.85
CA LEU A 170 3.12 6.51 -9.62
C LEU A 170 1.72 6.14 -9.12
N ARG A 171 0.81 7.12 -9.13
CA ARG A 171 -0.62 6.81 -8.99
C ARG A 171 -1.04 5.88 -10.14
N LEU A 172 -1.88 4.88 -9.84
CA LEU A 172 -2.24 3.79 -10.76
C LEU A 172 -2.57 4.23 -12.19
N HIS A 173 -3.35 5.31 -12.36
CA HIS A 173 -3.69 5.84 -13.69
C HIS A 173 -2.48 6.37 -14.46
N TYR A 174 -1.54 7.06 -13.80
CA TYR A 174 -0.29 7.49 -14.42
C TYR A 174 0.62 6.31 -14.73
N ALA A 175 0.64 5.27 -13.90
CA ALA A 175 1.44 4.05 -14.13
C ALA A 175 0.93 3.28 -15.37
N VAL A 176 -0.38 3.10 -15.50
CA VAL A 176 -0.99 2.48 -16.69
C VAL A 176 -0.75 3.36 -17.93
N ALA A 177 -0.89 4.68 -17.81
CA ALA A 177 -0.62 5.59 -18.92
C ALA A 177 0.86 5.60 -19.35
N SER A 178 1.82 5.53 -18.44
CA SER A 178 3.25 5.50 -18.79
C SER A 178 3.62 4.21 -19.50
N LEU A 179 3.10 3.06 -19.05
CA LEU A 179 3.25 1.77 -19.72
C LEU A 179 2.61 1.78 -21.11
N ALA A 180 1.41 2.34 -21.26
CA ALA A 180 0.75 2.49 -22.56
C ALA A 180 1.56 3.37 -23.54
N VAL A 181 2.18 4.46 -23.05
CA VAL A 181 3.06 5.30 -23.86
C VAL A 181 4.35 4.57 -24.27
N VAL A 182 5.00 3.83 -23.36
CA VAL A 182 6.18 3.01 -23.69
C VAL A 182 5.83 1.93 -24.73
N TYR A 183 4.66 1.29 -24.60
CA TYR A 183 4.18 0.29 -25.57
C TYR A 183 3.85 0.92 -26.94
N ALA A 184 3.18 2.06 -26.97
CA ALA A 184 2.88 2.78 -28.21
C ALA A 184 4.16 3.24 -28.92
N TRP A 185 5.17 3.70 -28.16
CA TRP A 185 6.49 4.04 -28.68
C TRP A 185 7.21 2.82 -29.24
N LEU A 186 7.16 1.67 -28.55
CA LEU A 186 7.74 0.40 -29.00
C LEU A 186 7.14 -0.06 -30.34
N TRP A 187 5.81 0.06 -30.50
CA TRP A 187 5.13 -0.19 -31.78
C TRP A 187 5.63 0.77 -32.87
N GLN A 188 5.64 2.08 -32.62
CA GLN A 188 6.12 3.07 -33.59
C GLN A 188 7.58 2.86 -34.00
N ALA A 189 8.44 2.41 -33.08
CA ALA A 189 9.83 2.10 -33.35
C ALA A 189 10.04 0.78 -34.13
N GLY A 190 8.98 -0.01 -34.36
CA GLY A 190 9.05 -1.29 -35.07
C GLY A 190 9.85 -2.38 -34.34
N LEU A 191 10.17 -2.17 -33.06
CA LEU A 191 11.00 -3.07 -32.27
C LEU A 191 10.18 -4.29 -31.86
N LYS A 192 10.61 -5.48 -32.25
CA LYS A 192 10.01 -6.71 -31.75
C LYS A 192 10.37 -6.87 -30.28
N LEU A 193 9.35 -7.12 -29.44
CA LEU A 193 9.52 -7.81 -28.17
C LEU A 193 10.00 -9.23 -28.51
N ILE A 194 11.31 -9.44 -28.44
CA ILE A 194 11.90 -10.78 -28.48
C ILE A 194 11.67 -11.37 -27.08
N ILE A 195 10.69 -12.27 -27.01
CA ILE A 195 10.30 -13.06 -25.84
C ILE A 195 10.84 -14.47 -26.07
#